data_AF-A0A8S1U0Y8-F1
#
_entry.id   AF-A0A8S1U0Y8-F1
#
_cell.length_a   1.000
_cell.length_b   1.000
_cell.length_c   1.000
_cell.angle_alpha   90.00
_cell.angle_beta   90.00
_cell.angle_gamma   90.00
#
_symmetry.space_group_name_H-M   'P 1'
#
loop_
_entity.id
_entity.type
_entity.pdbx_description
1 polymer ?
#
loop_
_entity_poly.entity_id
_entity_poly.type
_entity_poly.pdbx_seq_one_letter_code
_entity_poly.pdbx_strand_id
1 'polypeptide(L)'
;MGNCIYKIQIDQQAQSHNQIDQNIVEQAIKDEVIQPPPLIEPKKIYTQNYEIIQESSDSQTPNIFSSQTSNPKIKYQQDLQLSPDILVRNQKEGEMFLVHYEIIRKLGQGGFGSVYQVRHLKTNLIRAAKVIQKQAIDDEQLLISESEILKDLDHPNIVKILEIFSDVQNIYIITECLCGGELIERVRTITNYNEEIAKQYMQQILSAMVYCHNRKIVHRDLKPENILFDDNDINSNLKIIDFGASEKMISKKLTTKIGTPYFLAPEILRPNGYDEKVDVWSCGIILYILLIGKAPFRGKNQLETLQLAQKANLNFSGKHWNKISPEAIDLIKLMIQKDPHKRISMKDALNHIWISNQSPKSIQFDQEFFKEITKFKGYNNLRVAINQFVTVQISKREEKQKFLSIFKSLDKNGDGLLSQEEILQGMISVKMDKIESQLMVKEIMDKIDTNHSGRVDFTEFLTASIIQEQQFLKESLKKAFRLFDLDGNGTISRIEIEEIFGGIQIDNSAWQDILASCDNNKDGLIEEEEFIALLVNLE
;
A
#
# COMPACT_ATOMS: atom_id res chain seq x y z
N MET A 1 19.40 -17.29 30.66
CA MET A 1 18.51 -17.61 31.80
C MET A 1 17.20 -16.85 31.61
N GLY A 2 16.06 -17.53 31.67
CA GLY A 2 14.73 -16.91 31.64
C GLY A 2 13.87 -17.23 30.40
N ASN A 3 13.42 -18.48 30.29
CA ASN A 3 12.35 -18.89 29.38
C ASN A 3 11.01 -18.26 29.80
N CYS A 4 10.18 -17.82 28.85
CA CYS A 4 8.76 -17.56 29.10
C CYS A 4 7.91 -18.36 28.09
N ILE A 5 7.52 -19.55 28.54
CA ILE A 5 6.50 -20.42 27.97
C ILE A 5 5.19 -20.00 28.64
N TYR A 6 4.20 -19.51 27.90
CA TYR A 6 2.80 -19.62 28.32
C TYR A 6 1.96 -20.19 27.19
N LYS A 7 1.68 -21.47 27.39
CA LYS A 7 0.81 -22.33 26.61
C LYS A 7 -0.62 -22.08 27.05
N ILE A 8 -1.49 -22.07 26.05
CA ILE A 8 -2.95 -22.12 26.05
C ILE A 8 -3.51 -22.95 27.23
N GLN A 9 -4.40 -22.33 28.00
CA GLN A 9 -5.25 -22.97 29.00
C GLN A 9 -6.70 -22.57 28.71
N ILE A 10 -7.45 -23.42 28.02
CA ILE A 10 -8.92 -23.47 28.11
C ILE A 10 -9.30 -24.94 28.28
N ASP A 11 -9.68 -25.28 29.51
CA ASP A 11 -10.33 -26.53 29.90
C ASP A 11 -11.65 -26.69 29.11
N GLN A 12 -11.82 -27.82 28.42
CA GLN A 12 -12.51 -29.02 28.92
C GLN A 12 -13.96 -28.79 29.35
N GLN A 13 -14.87 -28.71 28.38
CA GLN A 13 -16.17 -29.39 28.47
C GLN A 13 -16.62 -29.82 27.06
N ALA A 14 -16.17 -31.00 26.64
CA ALA A 14 -16.88 -31.92 25.73
C ALA A 14 -15.94 -33.07 25.32
N GLN A 15 -15.62 -33.97 26.26
CA GLN A 15 -15.31 -35.34 25.87
C GLN A 15 -16.64 -36.07 25.62
N SER A 16 -16.93 -36.40 24.37
CA SER A 16 -17.41 -37.73 23.99
C SER A 16 -17.56 -37.84 22.46
N HIS A 17 -16.99 -38.92 21.92
CA HIS A 17 -17.18 -39.46 20.57
C HIS A 17 -16.41 -38.82 19.40
N ASN A 18 -15.18 -39.25 19.15
CA ASN A 18 -14.90 -40.42 18.29
C ASN A 18 -13.39 -40.51 17.98
N GLN A 19 -12.76 -41.57 18.49
CA GLN A 19 -11.44 -42.04 18.06
C GLN A 19 -11.55 -42.64 16.66
N ILE A 20 -10.96 -42.02 15.65
CA ILE A 20 -10.44 -42.70 14.45
C ILE A 20 -9.11 -42.04 14.03
N ASP A 21 -8.06 -42.86 14.05
CA ASP A 21 -6.74 -42.81 13.40
C ASP A 21 -5.72 -41.68 13.63
N GLN A 22 -4.88 -41.88 14.66
CA GLN A 22 -3.58 -41.21 14.81
C GLN A 22 -2.43 -41.86 14.00
N ASN A 23 -2.66 -42.95 13.28
CA ASN A 23 -1.60 -43.67 12.53
C ASN A 23 -1.34 -43.17 11.10
N ILE A 24 -2.10 -42.19 10.60
CA ILE A 24 -1.91 -41.63 9.23
C ILE A 24 -0.95 -40.43 9.23
N VAL A 25 -0.80 -39.74 10.37
CA VAL A 25 0.03 -38.53 10.46
C VAL A 25 1.52 -38.85 10.67
N GLU A 26 1.86 -39.98 11.29
CA GLU A 26 3.26 -40.34 11.55
C GLU A 26 4.01 -40.93 10.33
N GLN A 27 3.29 -41.37 9.30
CA GLN A 27 3.91 -41.90 8.07
C GLN A 27 4.28 -40.79 7.05
N ALA A 28 3.70 -39.59 7.15
CA ALA A 28 3.94 -38.48 6.22
C ALA A 28 5.13 -37.57 6.60
N ILE A 29 5.77 -37.80 7.75
CA ILE A 29 6.85 -36.95 8.29
C ILE A 29 8.26 -37.54 8.05
N LYS A 30 8.38 -38.71 7.39
CA LYS A 30 9.67 -39.38 7.18
C LYS A 30 10.30 -39.22 5.79
N ASP A 31 9.57 -38.73 4.79
CA ASP A 31 10.09 -38.59 3.42
C ASP A 31 10.05 -37.14 2.95
N GLU A 32 10.92 -36.27 3.47
CA GLU A 32 11.40 -35.04 2.81
C GLU A 32 12.49 -34.36 3.67
N VAL A 33 13.67 -34.97 3.74
CA VAL A 33 14.90 -34.30 4.21
C VAL A 33 15.74 -33.98 2.98
N ILE A 34 15.55 -32.78 2.43
CA ILE A 34 16.46 -32.23 1.42
C ILE A 34 17.65 -31.64 2.16
N GLN A 35 18.82 -32.27 2.02
CA GLN A 35 20.11 -31.75 2.51
C GLN A 35 20.44 -30.43 1.80
N PRO A 36 20.99 -29.41 2.50
CA PRO A 36 21.45 -28.20 1.85
C PRO A 36 22.65 -28.48 0.92
N PRO A 37 22.78 -27.78 -0.22
CA PRO A 37 23.91 -27.96 -1.12
C PRO A 37 25.22 -27.46 -0.46
N PRO A 38 26.39 -28.03 -0.83
CA PRO A 38 27.66 -27.65 -0.26
C PRO A 38 28.05 -26.21 -0.65
N LEU A 39 28.60 -25.47 0.31
CA LEU A 39 29.20 -24.15 0.12
C LEU A 39 30.32 -24.23 -0.94
N ILE A 40 30.17 -23.51 -2.05
CA ILE A 40 31.22 -23.33 -3.05
C ILE A 40 32.01 -22.08 -2.66
N GLU A 41 33.29 -22.25 -2.33
CA GLU A 41 34.22 -21.14 -2.08
C GLU A 41 34.43 -20.28 -3.35
N PRO A 42 34.60 -18.96 -3.22
CA PRO A 42 34.73 -18.07 -4.36
C PRO A 42 36.04 -18.31 -5.12
N LYS A 43 35.93 -18.80 -6.36
CA LYS A 43 37.05 -18.82 -7.31
C LYS A 43 37.36 -17.40 -7.77
N LYS A 44 38.62 -16.99 -7.58
CA LYS A 44 39.23 -15.78 -8.13
C LYS A 44 38.99 -15.71 -9.64
N ILE A 45 38.26 -14.69 -10.10
CA ILE A 45 38.16 -14.37 -11.53
C ILE A 45 39.36 -13.48 -11.88
N TYR A 46 40.21 -14.00 -12.77
CA TYR A 46 41.29 -13.28 -13.41
C TYR A 46 40.71 -12.26 -14.40
N THR A 47 41.23 -11.05 -14.35
CA THR A 47 41.05 -10.00 -15.36
C THR A 47 41.67 -10.46 -16.68
N GLN A 48 40.86 -10.49 -17.75
CA GLN A 48 41.37 -10.53 -19.12
C GLN A 48 40.89 -9.29 -19.87
N ASN A 49 41.89 -8.51 -20.28
CA ASN A 49 41.81 -7.33 -21.11
C ASN A 49 41.13 -7.65 -22.45
N TYR A 50 40.25 -6.79 -22.91
CA TYR A 50 39.89 -6.71 -24.32
C TYR A 50 40.30 -5.34 -24.87
N GLU A 51 41.16 -5.41 -25.89
CA GLU A 51 41.73 -4.31 -26.65
C GLU A 51 40.68 -3.66 -27.57
N ILE A 52 40.84 -2.36 -27.77
CA ILE A 52 40.07 -1.51 -28.66
C ILE A 52 40.57 -1.75 -30.10
N ILE A 53 39.70 -2.22 -30.99
CA ILE A 53 39.95 -2.22 -32.44
C ILE A 53 38.95 -1.26 -33.09
N GLN A 54 39.49 -0.18 -33.66
CA GLN A 54 38.81 0.70 -34.59
C GLN A 54 38.74 0.02 -35.95
N GLU A 55 37.58 0.05 -36.61
CA GLU A 55 37.54 -0.08 -38.07
C GLU A 55 36.33 0.61 -38.70
N SER A 56 36.57 1.03 -39.94
CA SER A 56 35.97 2.12 -40.71
C SER A 56 34.74 1.74 -41.54
N SER A 57 33.99 2.78 -41.89
CA SER A 57 32.89 2.84 -42.85
C SER A 57 33.26 2.34 -44.26
N ASP A 58 32.44 1.47 -44.85
CA ASP A 58 31.60 1.78 -46.02
C ASP A 58 30.99 0.54 -46.69
N SER A 59 29.82 0.77 -47.29
CA SER A 59 29.16 0.05 -48.40
C SER A 59 27.82 -0.64 -48.11
N GLN A 60 26.95 -0.52 -49.12
CA GLN A 60 25.50 -0.45 -49.05
C GLN A 60 24.79 -1.78 -49.38
N THR A 61 23.50 -1.79 -48.99
CA THR A 61 22.33 -2.54 -49.53
C THR A 61 21.87 -3.80 -48.76
N PRO A 62 20.59 -4.19 -48.88
CA PRO A 62 19.43 -3.48 -48.34
C PRO A 62 18.59 -4.43 -47.45
N ASN A 63 18.06 -3.99 -46.31
CA ASN A 63 17.08 -4.83 -45.61
C ASN A 63 15.91 -4.05 -45.01
N ILE A 64 14.76 -4.51 -45.47
CA ILE A 64 13.39 -4.14 -45.15
C ILE A 64 13.14 -4.59 -43.71
N PHE A 65 13.15 -3.69 -42.73
CA PHE A 65 12.40 -3.81 -41.47
C PHE A 65 12.42 -2.45 -40.76
N SER A 66 11.32 -1.72 -40.89
CA SER A 66 11.00 -0.56 -40.08
C SER A 66 10.47 -1.04 -38.72
N SER A 67 11.31 -1.04 -37.70
CA SER A 67 10.88 -1.04 -36.30
C SER A 67 11.57 0.13 -35.61
N GLN A 68 10.77 1.15 -35.29
CA GLN A 68 11.18 2.31 -34.53
C GLN A 68 11.63 1.87 -33.13
N THR A 69 12.94 1.76 -32.92
CA THR A 69 13.53 1.82 -31.59
C THR A 69 13.46 3.27 -31.13
N SER A 70 12.39 3.63 -30.42
CA SER A 70 12.37 4.87 -29.66
C SER A 70 13.30 4.72 -28.46
N ASN A 71 14.45 5.38 -28.51
CA ASN A 71 15.25 5.71 -27.32
C ASN A 71 14.31 6.21 -26.20
N PRO A 72 14.53 5.81 -24.93
CA PRO A 72 13.77 6.38 -23.83
C PRO A 72 14.04 7.89 -23.83
N LYS A 73 12.98 8.68 -24.06
CA LYS A 73 13.04 10.14 -23.93
C LYS A 73 13.39 10.45 -22.48
N ILE A 74 14.59 10.93 -22.25
CA ILE A 74 15.02 11.55 -21.00
C ILE A 74 14.04 12.68 -20.71
N LYS A 75 13.24 12.54 -19.65
CA LYS A 75 12.37 13.60 -19.15
C LYS A 75 13.25 14.59 -18.39
N TYR A 76 13.57 15.72 -19.02
CA TYR A 76 14.02 16.91 -18.30
C TYR A 76 12.80 17.53 -17.64
N GLN A 77 12.67 17.42 -16.33
CA GLN A 77 11.57 18.01 -15.56
C GLN A 77 12.14 19.22 -14.82
N GLN A 78 11.93 20.41 -15.40
CA GLN A 78 12.40 21.70 -14.86
C GLN A 78 11.79 22.05 -13.49
N ASP A 79 10.81 21.27 -13.04
CA ASP A 79 10.32 21.21 -11.67
C ASP A 79 10.21 19.72 -11.32
N LEU A 80 10.85 19.26 -10.24
CA LEU A 80 10.56 17.93 -9.68
C LEU A 80 9.06 17.90 -9.37
N GLN A 81 8.23 17.31 -10.25
CA GLN A 81 6.85 17.01 -9.90
C GLN A 81 6.88 15.80 -8.99
N LEU A 82 6.61 16.03 -7.71
CA LEU A 82 6.58 14.97 -6.72
C LEU A 82 5.33 14.14 -6.97
N SER A 83 5.51 12.88 -7.32
CA SER A 83 4.43 11.91 -7.41
C SER A 83 4.76 10.70 -6.52
N PRO A 84 3.76 9.96 -6.01
CA PRO A 84 4.01 8.90 -5.02
C PRO A 84 5.00 7.81 -5.46
N ASP A 85 5.18 7.60 -6.76
CA ASP A 85 6.14 6.68 -7.37
C ASP A 85 7.60 7.08 -7.12
N ILE A 86 7.90 8.38 -6.97
CA ILE A 86 9.27 8.87 -6.68
C ILE A 86 9.79 8.34 -5.35
N LEU A 87 8.88 7.99 -4.42
CA LEU A 87 9.21 7.47 -3.10
C LEU A 87 9.53 5.97 -3.11
N VAL A 88 9.36 5.31 -4.27
CA VAL A 88 9.61 3.88 -4.46
C VAL A 88 10.97 3.70 -5.12
N ARG A 89 11.91 3.15 -4.37
CA ARG A 89 13.25 2.89 -4.90
C ARG A 89 13.21 1.72 -5.88
N ASN A 90 13.52 1.99 -7.15
CA ASN A 90 13.79 0.96 -8.16
C ASN A 90 15.29 0.65 -8.11
N GLN A 91 15.65 -0.56 -7.69
CA GLN A 91 17.05 -0.93 -7.55
C GLN A 91 17.68 -1.27 -8.91
N LYS A 92 18.97 -0.99 -9.07
CA LYS A 92 19.70 -1.24 -10.32
C LYS A 92 19.69 -2.73 -10.66
N GLU A 93 19.65 -3.02 -11.95
CA GLU A 93 19.73 -4.40 -12.44
C GLU A 93 21.03 -5.06 -11.97
N GLY A 94 20.91 -6.20 -11.27
CA GLY A 94 22.05 -6.91 -10.68
C GLY A 94 22.29 -6.65 -9.19
N GLU A 95 21.61 -5.66 -8.57
CA GLU A 95 21.65 -5.52 -7.11
C GLU A 95 20.91 -6.67 -6.42
N MET A 96 21.61 -7.33 -5.50
CA MET A 96 21.08 -8.52 -4.83
C MET A 96 20.20 -8.12 -3.65
N PHE A 97 18.94 -8.57 -3.67
CA PHE A 97 17.98 -8.40 -2.56
C PHE A 97 18.58 -8.75 -1.17
N LEU A 98 19.34 -9.83 -1.08
CA LEU A 98 19.96 -10.31 0.18
C LEU A 98 21.09 -9.42 0.72
N VAL A 99 21.60 -8.46 -0.06
CA VAL A 99 22.56 -7.45 0.43
C VAL A 99 21.85 -6.37 1.26
N HIS A 100 20.55 -6.17 1.04
CA HIS A 100 19.76 -5.14 1.72
C HIS A 100 18.83 -5.72 2.80
N TYR A 101 18.45 -6.99 2.65
CA TYR A 101 17.43 -7.62 3.49
C TYR A 101 17.84 -8.97 4.03
N GLU A 102 17.56 -9.15 5.32
CA GLU A 102 17.54 -10.46 5.98
C GLU A 102 16.13 -11.03 5.96
N ILE A 103 15.96 -12.27 5.50
CA ILE A 103 14.69 -13.00 5.59
C ILE A 103 14.51 -13.53 7.01
N ILE A 104 13.43 -13.14 7.68
CA ILE A 104 13.11 -13.59 9.05
C ILE A 104 12.27 -14.87 9.01
N ARG A 105 11.12 -14.82 8.34
CA ARG A 105 10.18 -15.95 8.26
C ARG A 105 9.23 -15.81 7.09
N LYS A 106 8.67 -16.93 6.63
CA LYS A 106 7.56 -16.93 5.66
C LYS A 106 6.27 -16.47 6.34
N LEU A 107 5.57 -15.54 5.71
CA LEU A 107 4.26 -15.04 6.14
C LEU A 107 3.12 -15.77 5.42
N GLY A 108 3.32 -16.12 4.15
CA GLY A 108 2.30 -16.80 3.35
C GLY A 108 2.80 -17.25 1.99
N GLN A 109 1.91 -17.91 1.24
CA GLN A 109 2.14 -18.32 -0.13
C GLN A 109 0.86 -18.09 -0.93
N GLY A 110 0.98 -17.33 -2.02
CA GLY A 110 -0.10 -17.07 -2.98
C GLY A 110 0.13 -17.81 -4.29
N GLY A 111 -0.77 -17.57 -5.25
CA GLY A 111 -0.70 -18.22 -6.58
C GLY A 111 0.53 -17.82 -7.41
N PHE A 112 1.08 -16.62 -7.17
CA PHE A 112 2.19 -16.06 -7.96
C PHE A 112 3.54 -16.07 -7.21
N GLY A 113 3.56 -16.43 -5.93
CA GLY A 113 4.79 -16.29 -5.14
C GLY A 113 4.62 -16.52 -3.64
N SER A 114 5.72 -16.37 -2.90
CA SER A 114 5.75 -16.46 -1.43
C SER A 114 5.99 -15.09 -0.81
N VAL A 115 5.35 -14.83 0.32
CA VAL A 115 5.53 -13.58 1.07
C VAL A 115 6.35 -13.86 2.33
N TYR A 116 7.35 -13.05 2.59
CA TYR A 116 8.26 -13.17 3.73
C TYR A 116 8.27 -11.90 4.56
N GLN A 117 8.41 -12.06 5.87
CA GLN A 117 8.81 -10.99 6.77
C GLN A 117 10.32 -10.82 6.65
N VAL A 118 10.77 -9.59 6.44
CA VAL A 118 12.17 -9.28 6.19
C VAL A 118 12.62 -8.10 7.05
N ARG A 119 13.92 -8.02 7.36
CA ARG A 119 14.54 -6.92 8.08
C ARG A 119 15.50 -6.19 7.16
N HIS A 120 15.30 -4.88 6.99
CA HIS A 120 16.25 -4.06 6.27
C HIS A 120 17.55 -3.91 7.07
N LEU A 121 18.69 -4.25 6.48
CA LEU A 121 19.96 -4.40 7.20
C LEU A 121 20.54 -3.08 7.73
N LYS A 122 20.41 -1.96 7.00
CA LYS A 122 20.91 -0.65 7.47
C LYS A 122 20.03 0.00 8.54
N THR A 123 18.71 -0.22 8.49
CA THR A 123 17.73 0.51 9.34
C THR A 123 17.06 -0.36 10.41
N ASN A 124 17.21 -1.69 10.33
CA ASN A 124 16.52 -2.70 11.13
C ASN A 124 14.98 -2.66 11.04
N LEU A 125 14.43 -1.96 10.05
CA LEU A 125 12.98 -1.88 9.86
C LEU A 125 12.43 -3.21 9.33
N ILE A 126 11.28 -3.60 9.87
CA ILE A 126 10.55 -4.80 9.48
C ILE A 126 9.65 -4.47 8.29
N ARG A 127 9.77 -5.27 7.22
CA ARG A 127 9.03 -5.11 5.97
C ARG A 127 8.47 -6.45 5.50
N ALA A 128 7.58 -6.44 4.52
CA ALA A 128 7.12 -7.64 3.84
C ALA A 128 7.71 -7.67 2.43
N ALA A 129 8.21 -8.84 2.01
CA ALA A 129 8.75 -9.08 0.68
C ALA A 129 7.92 -10.15 -0.03
N LYS A 130 7.21 -9.77 -1.09
CA LYS A 130 6.56 -10.71 -2.02
C LYS A 130 7.59 -11.13 -3.06
N VAL A 131 7.97 -12.40 -3.03
CA VAL A 131 8.94 -13.00 -3.94
C VAL A 131 8.19 -13.75 -5.03
N ILE A 132 8.38 -13.29 -6.26
CA ILE A 132 7.67 -13.77 -7.44
C ILE A 132 8.69 -14.38 -8.39
N GLN A 133 8.50 -15.63 -8.77
CA GLN A 133 9.39 -16.32 -9.71
C GLN A 133 9.05 -15.90 -11.14
N LYS A 134 10.03 -15.40 -11.90
CA LYS A 134 9.86 -15.00 -13.31
C LYS A 134 9.40 -16.17 -14.19
N GLN A 135 9.82 -17.39 -13.85
CA GLN A 135 9.43 -18.60 -14.57
C GLN A 135 7.96 -19.00 -14.38
N ALA A 136 7.32 -18.56 -13.30
CA ALA A 136 5.93 -18.88 -13.02
C ALA A 136 4.95 -18.01 -13.84
N ILE A 137 5.48 -17.14 -14.72
CA ILE A 137 4.76 -16.05 -15.34
C ILE A 137 5.00 -16.10 -16.84
N ASP A 138 3.94 -16.38 -17.58
CA ASP A 138 3.97 -16.42 -19.04
C ASP A 138 4.04 -15.01 -19.66
N ASP A 139 3.74 -13.96 -18.88
CA ASP A 139 3.70 -12.57 -19.33
C ASP A 139 4.27 -11.60 -18.28
N GLU A 140 5.53 -11.20 -18.47
CA GLU A 140 6.24 -10.25 -17.60
C GLU A 140 5.50 -8.90 -17.46
N GLN A 141 4.61 -8.55 -18.40
CA GLN A 141 3.79 -7.33 -18.35
C GLN A 141 2.79 -7.34 -17.18
N LEU A 142 2.33 -8.51 -16.72
CA LEU A 142 1.39 -8.62 -15.61
C LEU A 142 2.03 -8.22 -14.27
N LEU A 143 3.34 -8.42 -14.10
CA LEU A 143 4.05 -8.03 -12.89
C LEU A 143 4.40 -6.55 -12.84
N ILE A 144 4.83 -6.02 -13.98
CA ILE A 144 5.02 -4.58 -14.14
C ILE A 144 3.70 -3.88 -13.77
N SER A 145 2.55 -4.46 -14.15
CA SER A 145 1.24 -3.91 -13.77
C SER A 145 1.00 -3.83 -12.26
N GLU A 146 1.35 -4.82 -11.44
CA GLU A 146 1.11 -4.76 -9.98
C GLU A 146 1.96 -3.65 -9.33
N SER A 147 3.26 -3.62 -9.63
CA SER A 147 4.15 -2.61 -9.06
C SER A 147 3.81 -1.20 -9.51
N GLU A 148 3.46 -1.02 -10.79
CA GLU A 148 3.09 0.30 -11.33
C GLU A 148 1.75 0.78 -10.75
N ILE A 149 0.78 -0.13 -10.55
CA ILE A 149 -0.46 0.20 -9.84
C ILE A 149 -0.16 0.62 -8.40
N LEU A 150 0.65 -0.14 -7.66
CA LEU A 150 0.95 0.18 -6.26
C LEU A 150 1.74 1.49 -6.11
N LYS A 151 2.63 1.82 -7.05
CA LYS A 151 3.35 3.11 -7.10
C LYS A 151 2.39 4.30 -7.23
N ASP A 152 1.32 4.15 -8.01
CA ASP A 152 0.29 5.18 -8.22
C ASP A 152 -0.67 5.37 -7.01
N LEU A 153 -0.63 4.48 -6.01
CA LEU A 153 -1.60 4.45 -4.91
C LEU A 153 -1.04 5.09 -3.62
N ASP A 154 -1.76 6.07 -3.09
CA ASP A 154 -1.49 6.70 -1.81
C ASP A 154 -2.77 6.88 -0.99
N HIS A 155 -3.08 5.88 -0.16
CA HIS A 155 -4.31 5.85 0.63
C HIS A 155 -4.06 5.19 1.99
N PRO A 156 -4.66 5.67 3.11
CA PRO A 156 -4.45 5.11 4.43
C PRO A 156 -4.83 3.62 4.52
N ASN A 157 -5.85 3.19 3.78
CA ASN A 157 -6.37 1.83 3.78
C ASN A 157 -5.87 0.94 2.61
N ILE A 158 -4.78 1.33 1.96
CA ILE A 158 -4.09 0.52 0.94
C ILE A 158 -2.66 0.28 1.42
N VAL A 159 -2.09 -0.89 1.10
CA VAL A 159 -0.69 -1.22 1.42
C VAL A 159 0.28 -0.32 0.64
N LYS A 160 1.29 0.22 1.33
CA LYS A 160 2.32 1.04 0.72
C LYS A 160 3.47 0.18 0.19
N ILE A 161 3.78 0.34 -1.09
CA ILE A 161 5.01 -0.17 -1.71
C ILE A 161 6.19 0.73 -1.33
N LEU A 162 7.35 0.13 -1.08
CA LEU A 162 8.54 0.81 -0.58
C LEU A 162 9.71 0.67 -1.55
N GLU A 163 9.98 -0.53 -2.03
CA GLU A 163 11.10 -0.82 -2.94
C GLU A 163 10.78 -1.98 -3.87
N ILE A 164 11.50 -2.06 -4.99
CA ILE A 164 11.43 -3.18 -5.92
C ILE A 164 12.83 -3.65 -6.27
N PHE A 165 13.06 -4.97 -6.17
CA PHE A 165 14.26 -5.64 -6.65
C PHE A 165 13.90 -6.61 -7.77
N SER A 166 14.84 -6.85 -8.68
CA SER A 166 14.71 -7.82 -9.76
C SER A 166 16.06 -8.49 -9.97
N ASP A 167 16.10 -9.81 -9.87
CA ASP A 167 17.25 -10.62 -10.26
C ASP A 167 16.91 -11.51 -11.46
N VAL A 168 17.83 -12.40 -11.85
CA VAL A 168 17.63 -13.28 -13.02
C VAL A 168 16.42 -14.20 -12.87
N GLN A 169 16.07 -14.60 -11.64
CA GLN A 169 15.03 -15.59 -11.35
C GLN A 169 13.77 -15.00 -10.75
N ASN A 170 13.87 -13.90 -10.01
CA ASN A 170 12.80 -13.40 -9.16
C ASN A 170 12.62 -11.88 -9.24
N ILE A 171 11.38 -11.45 -8.98
CA ILE A 171 11.04 -10.07 -8.64
C ILE A 171 10.64 -10.03 -7.16
N TYR A 172 11.09 -8.99 -6.46
CA TYR A 172 10.82 -8.76 -5.05
C TYR A 172 10.09 -7.43 -4.89
N ILE A 173 8.83 -7.50 -4.47
CA ILE A 173 8.05 -6.30 -4.13
C ILE A 173 8.11 -6.12 -2.62
N ILE A 174 8.72 -5.02 -2.18
CA ILE A 174 8.88 -4.69 -0.76
C ILE A 174 7.78 -3.72 -0.34
N THR A 175 7.02 -4.07 0.69
CA THR A 175 5.94 -3.25 1.25
C THR A 175 6.12 -3.05 2.75
N GLU A 176 5.31 -2.17 3.34
CA GLU A 176 5.12 -2.16 4.79
C GLU A 176 4.66 -3.54 5.32
N CYS A 177 5.04 -3.89 6.56
CA CYS A 177 4.77 -5.22 7.13
C CYS A 177 3.50 -5.24 8.00
N LEU A 178 2.36 -5.63 7.45
CA LEU A 178 1.09 -5.70 8.20
C LEU A 178 1.08 -6.88 9.18
N CYS A 179 1.09 -6.61 10.48
CA CYS A 179 1.29 -7.61 11.54
C CYS A 179 0.03 -7.92 12.34
N GLY A 180 -1.10 -7.28 12.02
CA GLY A 180 -2.37 -7.44 12.74
C GLY A 180 -3.21 -8.64 12.30
N GLY A 181 -2.75 -9.40 11.30
CA GLY A 181 -3.48 -10.55 10.77
C GLY A 181 -4.67 -10.17 9.88
N GLU A 182 -5.34 -11.21 9.38
CA GLU A 182 -6.44 -11.11 8.41
C GLU A 182 -7.76 -10.65 9.04
N LEU A 183 -8.63 -10.06 8.22
CA LEU A 183 -9.92 -9.50 8.62
C LEU A 183 -10.77 -10.47 9.46
N ILE A 184 -10.98 -11.69 8.95
CA ILE A 184 -11.88 -12.65 9.61
C ILE A 184 -11.27 -13.20 10.90
N GLU A 185 -9.96 -13.46 10.91
CA GLU A 185 -9.29 -13.94 12.13
C GLU A 185 -9.37 -12.90 13.24
N ARG A 186 -9.17 -11.61 12.90
CA ARG A 186 -9.36 -10.54 13.89
C ARG A 186 -10.80 -10.47 14.39
N VAL A 187 -11.78 -10.48 13.49
CA VAL A 187 -13.21 -10.42 13.85
C VAL A 187 -13.57 -11.52 14.85
N ARG A 188 -13.02 -12.73 14.70
CA ARG A 188 -13.25 -13.85 15.63
C ARG A 188 -12.71 -13.62 17.04
N THR A 189 -11.68 -12.79 17.18
CA THR A 189 -11.08 -12.48 18.50
C THR A 189 -11.80 -11.37 19.27
N ILE A 190 -12.68 -10.60 18.61
CA ILE A 190 -13.33 -9.45 19.24
C ILE A 190 -14.50 -9.92 20.11
N THR A 191 -14.38 -9.69 21.42
CA THR A 191 -15.48 -9.87 22.36
C THR A 191 -16.60 -8.87 22.06
N ASN A 192 -17.84 -9.34 21.97
CA ASN A 192 -19.02 -8.52 21.66
C ASN A 192 -19.00 -7.85 20.29
N TYR A 193 -18.49 -8.55 19.27
CA TYR A 193 -18.60 -8.12 17.88
C TYR A 193 -20.05 -7.76 17.52
N ASN A 194 -20.23 -6.62 16.87
CA ASN A 194 -21.54 -6.07 16.55
C ASN A 194 -21.52 -5.31 15.21
N GLU A 195 -22.69 -4.85 14.79
CA GLU A 195 -22.90 -4.18 13.52
C GLU A 195 -22.11 -2.87 13.38
N GLU A 196 -21.87 -2.15 14.48
CA GLU A 196 -21.09 -0.90 14.46
C GLU A 196 -19.61 -1.18 14.15
N ILE A 197 -19.04 -2.27 14.67
CA ILE A 197 -17.67 -2.69 14.33
C ILE A 197 -17.61 -3.10 12.85
N ALA A 198 -18.59 -3.86 12.36
CA ALA A 198 -18.67 -4.22 10.95
C ALA A 198 -18.71 -2.98 10.03
N LYS A 199 -19.50 -1.98 10.42
CA LYS A 199 -19.60 -0.69 9.73
C LYS A 199 -18.25 0.04 9.66
N GLN A 200 -17.48 0.07 10.76
CA GLN A 200 -16.15 0.69 10.79
C GLN A 200 -15.14 0.02 9.85
N TYR A 201 -15.17 -1.31 9.74
CA TYR A 201 -14.33 -2.02 8.78
C TYR A 201 -14.78 -1.79 7.34
N MET A 202 -16.09 -1.84 7.08
CA MET A 202 -16.62 -1.58 5.76
C MET A 202 -16.38 -0.14 5.29
N GLN A 203 -16.43 0.85 6.18
CA GLN A 203 -16.09 2.23 5.85
C GLN A 203 -14.65 2.33 5.29
N GLN A 204 -13.69 1.66 5.93
CA GLN A 204 -12.29 1.65 5.49
C GLN A 204 -12.10 0.92 4.15
N ILE A 205 -12.78 -0.21 3.97
CA ILE A 205 -12.73 -0.98 2.71
C ILE A 205 -13.34 -0.16 1.56
N LEU A 206 -14.53 0.41 1.77
CA LEU A 206 -15.23 1.22 0.77
C LEU A 206 -14.45 2.49 0.42
N SER A 207 -13.86 3.15 1.41
CA SER A 207 -13.00 4.33 1.22
C SER A 207 -11.82 4.03 0.28
N ALA A 208 -11.05 2.98 0.56
CA ALA A 208 -9.96 2.54 -0.33
C ALA A 208 -10.45 2.21 -1.74
N MET A 209 -11.61 1.57 -1.87
CA MET A 209 -12.12 1.20 -3.18
C MET A 209 -12.71 2.37 -3.96
N VAL A 210 -13.30 3.37 -3.30
CA VAL A 210 -13.67 4.64 -3.93
C VAL A 210 -12.42 5.31 -4.50
N TYR A 211 -11.33 5.37 -3.72
CA TYR A 211 -10.05 5.91 -4.16
C TYR A 211 -9.51 5.20 -5.41
N CYS A 212 -9.53 3.86 -5.43
CA CYS A 212 -9.11 3.06 -6.59
C CYS A 212 -10.01 3.30 -7.82
N HIS A 213 -11.33 3.24 -7.66
CA HIS A 213 -12.29 3.39 -8.76
C HIS A 213 -12.25 4.78 -9.39
N ASN A 214 -12.02 5.82 -8.59
CA ASN A 214 -11.80 7.19 -9.08
C ASN A 214 -10.56 7.28 -9.99
N ARG A 215 -9.51 6.48 -9.71
CA ARG A 215 -8.30 6.33 -10.53
C ARG A 215 -8.41 5.28 -11.63
N LYS A 216 -9.62 4.75 -11.86
CA LYS A 216 -9.93 3.69 -12.84
C LYS A 216 -9.20 2.38 -12.57
N ILE A 217 -8.82 2.11 -11.33
CA ILE A 217 -8.20 0.85 -10.92
C ILE A 217 -9.29 -0.07 -10.38
N VAL A 218 -9.38 -1.28 -10.94
CA VAL A 218 -10.28 -2.33 -10.46
C VAL A 218 -9.46 -3.44 -9.82
N HIS A 219 -9.81 -3.85 -8.60
CA HIS A 219 -9.02 -4.78 -7.80
C HIS A 219 -9.20 -6.24 -8.24
N ARG A 220 -10.44 -6.66 -8.52
CA ARG A 220 -10.84 -7.98 -9.08
C ARG A 220 -10.66 -9.21 -8.19
N ASP A 221 -9.85 -9.16 -7.14
CA ASP A 221 -9.75 -10.25 -6.14
C ASP A 221 -9.92 -9.76 -4.68
N LEU A 222 -10.94 -8.93 -4.45
CA LEU A 222 -11.28 -8.51 -3.08
C LEU A 222 -11.88 -9.68 -2.30
N LYS A 223 -11.23 -10.01 -1.19
CA LYS A 223 -11.63 -11.07 -0.26
C LYS A 223 -11.03 -10.79 1.12
N PRO A 224 -11.58 -11.35 2.20
CA PRO A 224 -11.08 -11.07 3.55
C PRO A 224 -9.61 -11.45 3.78
N GLU A 225 -9.08 -12.43 3.05
CA GLU A 225 -7.67 -12.84 3.09
C GLU A 225 -6.73 -11.74 2.54
N ASN A 226 -7.24 -10.89 1.63
CA ASN A 226 -6.52 -9.76 1.06
C ASN A 226 -6.75 -8.45 1.85
N ILE A 227 -7.22 -8.56 3.10
CA ILE A 227 -7.49 -7.42 3.97
C ILE A 227 -6.85 -7.70 5.33
N LEU A 228 -5.79 -6.95 5.63
CA LEU A 228 -4.98 -7.13 6.83
C LEU A 228 -5.08 -5.92 7.75
N PHE A 229 -4.83 -6.12 9.04
CA PHE A 229 -4.63 -5.04 10.00
C PHE A 229 -3.15 -4.67 10.10
N ASP A 230 -2.90 -3.39 10.32
CA ASP A 230 -1.54 -2.85 10.44
C ASP A 230 -0.78 -3.53 11.60
N ASP A 231 -1.44 -3.66 12.75
CA ASP A 231 -0.91 -4.23 13.99
C ASP A 231 -2.01 -4.88 14.86
N ASN A 232 -1.64 -5.33 16.06
CA ASN A 232 -2.54 -6.01 16.99
C ASN A 232 -3.40 -5.07 17.85
N ASP A 233 -3.32 -3.74 17.68
CA ASP A 233 -4.14 -2.81 18.43
C ASP A 233 -5.62 -3.00 18.09
N ILE A 234 -6.52 -2.74 19.05
CA ILE A 234 -7.97 -2.87 18.83
C ILE A 234 -8.49 -1.84 17.83
N ASN A 235 -7.85 -0.67 17.76
CA ASN A 235 -8.15 0.42 16.84
C ASN A 235 -7.24 0.40 15.61
N SER A 236 -6.58 -0.74 15.35
CA SER A 236 -5.65 -0.88 14.23
C SER A 236 -6.31 -0.54 12.91
N ASN A 237 -5.54 0.14 12.06
CA ASN A 237 -5.98 0.50 10.73
C ASN A 237 -6.02 -0.74 9.83
N LEU A 238 -7.04 -0.81 8.98
CA LEU A 238 -7.20 -1.88 8.00
C LEU A 238 -6.57 -1.49 6.67
N LYS A 239 -5.88 -2.41 6.00
CA LYS A 239 -5.27 -2.18 4.68
C LYS A 239 -5.60 -3.30 3.70
N ILE A 240 -5.97 -2.91 2.50
CA ILE A 240 -6.14 -3.82 1.35
C ILE A 240 -4.75 -4.12 0.78
N ILE A 241 -4.51 -5.40 0.51
CA ILE A 241 -3.27 -5.93 -0.07
C ILE A 241 -3.56 -6.66 -1.39
N ASP A 242 -2.49 -7.09 -2.06
CA ASP A 242 -2.49 -7.97 -3.24
C ASP A 242 -3.22 -7.42 -4.47
N PHE A 243 -2.56 -6.48 -5.15
CA PHE A 243 -3.02 -5.87 -6.40
C PHE A 243 -2.55 -6.67 -7.62
N GLY A 244 -2.05 -7.90 -7.45
CA GLY A 244 -1.54 -8.74 -8.55
C GLY A 244 -2.60 -9.09 -9.59
N ALA A 245 -3.87 -9.09 -9.21
CA ALA A 245 -4.98 -9.25 -10.14
C ALA A 245 -5.58 -7.91 -10.59
N SER A 246 -5.06 -6.75 -10.20
CA SER A 246 -5.67 -5.45 -10.52
C SER A 246 -5.44 -5.00 -11.97
N GLU A 247 -6.28 -4.11 -12.49
CA GLU A 247 -6.10 -3.52 -13.83
C GLU A 247 -6.65 -2.09 -13.92
N LYS A 248 -5.99 -1.23 -14.71
CA LYS A 248 -6.41 0.15 -14.98
C LYS A 248 -7.35 0.19 -16.19
N MET A 249 -8.62 0.50 -15.97
CA MET A 249 -9.66 0.58 -16.99
C MET A 249 -9.60 1.91 -17.76
N ILE A 250 -8.77 1.98 -18.80
CA ILE A 250 -8.58 3.22 -19.59
C ILE A 250 -9.68 3.40 -20.66
N SER A 251 -10.12 2.34 -21.35
CA SER A 251 -11.11 2.47 -22.45
C SER A 251 -11.88 1.21 -22.85
N LYS A 252 -11.59 0.03 -22.28
CA LYS A 252 -12.25 -1.24 -22.63
C LYS A 252 -12.78 -1.95 -21.39
N LYS A 253 -13.83 -2.73 -21.58
CA LYS A 253 -14.33 -3.67 -20.57
C LYS A 253 -13.31 -4.79 -20.36
N LEU A 254 -13.22 -5.25 -19.12
CA LEU A 254 -12.36 -6.34 -18.71
C LEU A 254 -12.99 -7.67 -19.15
N THR A 255 -12.19 -8.64 -19.59
CA THR A 255 -12.69 -9.93 -20.12
C THR A 255 -12.05 -11.16 -19.48
N THR A 256 -10.99 -10.97 -18.70
CA THR A 256 -10.26 -12.02 -18.00
C THR A 256 -11.06 -12.61 -16.85
N LYS A 257 -11.08 -13.94 -16.69
CA LYS A 257 -11.81 -14.62 -15.62
C LYS A 257 -10.86 -14.91 -14.46
N ILE A 258 -10.72 -13.96 -13.53
CA ILE A 258 -9.78 -14.05 -12.39
C ILE A 258 -10.52 -13.72 -11.09
N GLY A 259 -10.10 -14.34 -9.99
CA GLY A 259 -10.54 -14.05 -8.62
C GLY A 259 -11.11 -15.28 -7.89
N THR A 260 -11.42 -15.09 -6.62
CA THR A 260 -11.80 -16.19 -5.72
C THR A 260 -13.31 -16.54 -5.83
N PRO A 261 -13.70 -17.80 -6.10
CA PRO A 261 -15.06 -18.20 -6.49
C PRO A 261 -16.23 -17.64 -5.68
N TYR A 262 -16.07 -17.55 -4.36
CA TYR A 262 -17.11 -17.12 -3.43
C TYR A 262 -17.40 -15.61 -3.51
N PHE A 263 -16.45 -14.84 -4.03
CA PHE A 263 -16.50 -13.38 -4.10
C PHE A 263 -16.73 -12.85 -5.52
N LEU A 264 -16.61 -13.72 -6.54
CA LEU A 264 -16.78 -13.34 -7.94
C LEU A 264 -18.22 -12.90 -8.24
N ALA A 265 -18.32 -11.78 -8.96
CA ALA A 265 -19.58 -11.29 -9.49
C ALA A 265 -20.08 -12.18 -10.66
N PRO A 266 -21.40 -12.39 -10.81
CA PRO A 266 -21.96 -13.30 -11.80
C PRO A 266 -21.65 -12.92 -13.26
N GLU A 267 -21.40 -11.63 -13.53
CA GLU A 267 -21.09 -11.11 -14.85
C GLU A 267 -19.68 -11.41 -15.35
N ILE A 268 -18.75 -11.85 -14.49
CA ILE A 268 -17.39 -12.26 -14.91
C ILE A 268 -17.44 -13.44 -15.90
N LEU A 269 -18.53 -14.20 -15.88
CA LEU A 269 -18.77 -15.30 -16.83
C LEU A 269 -19.35 -14.84 -18.19
N ARG A 270 -19.76 -13.57 -18.32
CA ARG A 270 -20.39 -13.06 -19.55
C ARG A 270 -19.32 -12.75 -20.62
N PRO A 271 -19.62 -12.99 -21.91
CA PRO A 271 -18.67 -12.75 -22.99
C PRO A 271 -18.42 -11.26 -23.29
N ASN A 272 -19.33 -10.37 -22.89
CA ASN A 272 -19.26 -8.93 -23.21
C ASN A 272 -18.36 -8.13 -22.25
N GLY A 273 -17.64 -8.82 -21.36
CA GLY A 273 -16.80 -8.24 -20.33
C GLY A 273 -17.57 -7.59 -19.16
N TYR A 274 -16.81 -7.04 -18.22
CA TYR A 274 -17.27 -6.44 -16.97
C TYR A 274 -16.52 -5.13 -16.66
N ASP A 275 -16.97 -4.43 -15.61
CA ASP A 275 -16.48 -3.13 -15.16
C ASP A 275 -16.13 -3.15 -13.65
N GLU A 276 -15.92 -1.99 -13.04
CA GLU A 276 -15.53 -1.86 -11.63
C GLU A 276 -16.60 -2.36 -10.65
N LYS A 277 -17.84 -2.61 -11.10
CA LYS A 277 -18.93 -3.10 -10.24
C LYS A 277 -18.66 -4.49 -9.68
N VAL A 278 -17.72 -5.25 -10.24
CA VAL A 278 -17.30 -6.56 -9.67
C VAL A 278 -16.71 -6.42 -8.27
N ASP A 279 -16.02 -5.32 -7.99
CA ASP A 279 -15.50 -5.04 -6.64
C ASP A 279 -16.63 -4.68 -5.68
N VAL A 280 -17.67 -3.96 -6.14
CA VAL A 280 -18.85 -3.65 -5.32
C VAL A 280 -19.55 -4.93 -4.87
N TRP A 281 -19.69 -5.91 -5.77
CA TRP A 281 -20.23 -7.22 -5.42
C TRP A 281 -19.36 -7.91 -4.37
N SER A 282 -18.04 -7.95 -4.58
CA SER A 282 -17.08 -8.57 -3.66
C SER A 282 -17.16 -7.94 -2.25
N CYS A 283 -17.22 -6.61 -2.15
CA CYS A 283 -17.46 -5.89 -0.90
C CYS A 283 -18.81 -6.23 -0.27
N GLY A 284 -19.86 -6.44 -1.08
CA GLY A 284 -21.17 -6.89 -0.59
C GLY A 284 -21.11 -8.28 0.03
N ILE A 285 -20.36 -9.22 -0.58
CA ILE A 285 -20.11 -10.55 -0.02
C ILE A 285 -19.34 -10.44 1.30
N ILE A 286 -18.30 -9.58 1.38
CA ILE A 286 -17.54 -9.32 2.61
C ILE A 286 -18.46 -8.79 3.71
N LEU A 287 -19.28 -7.77 3.42
CA LEU A 287 -20.26 -7.23 4.37
C LEU A 287 -21.22 -8.31 4.87
N TYR A 288 -21.75 -9.15 3.98
CA TYR A 288 -22.61 -10.26 4.35
C TYR A 288 -21.90 -11.22 5.34
N ILE A 289 -20.63 -11.56 5.06
CA ILE A 289 -19.83 -12.43 5.91
C ILE A 289 -19.55 -11.78 7.27
N LEU A 290 -19.25 -10.48 7.30
CA LEU A 290 -19.02 -9.76 8.56
C LEU A 290 -20.25 -9.79 9.47
N LEU A 291 -21.46 -9.65 8.91
CA LEU A 291 -22.69 -9.64 9.71
C LEU A 291 -23.21 -11.04 10.10
N ILE A 292 -23.05 -12.03 9.21
CA ILE A 292 -23.69 -13.36 9.36
C ILE A 292 -22.69 -14.47 9.69
N GLY A 293 -21.40 -14.25 9.45
CA GLY A 293 -20.32 -15.23 9.64
C GLY A 293 -20.28 -16.34 8.59
N LYS A 294 -21.08 -16.26 7.52
CA LYS A 294 -21.15 -17.26 6.44
C LYS A 294 -21.29 -16.58 5.09
N ALA A 295 -20.73 -17.16 4.03
CA ALA A 295 -20.92 -16.66 2.68
C ALA A 295 -22.39 -16.86 2.20
N PRO A 296 -22.95 -15.93 1.40
CA PRO A 296 -24.33 -16.01 0.93
C PRO A 296 -24.55 -17.11 -0.13
N PHE A 297 -23.52 -17.42 -0.92
CA PHE A 297 -23.56 -18.45 -1.95
C PHE A 297 -22.46 -19.48 -1.68
N ARG A 298 -22.85 -20.74 -1.48
CA ARG A 298 -21.92 -21.84 -1.23
C ARG A 298 -22.39 -23.08 -1.97
N GLY A 299 -21.77 -23.35 -3.12
CA GLY A 299 -21.91 -24.61 -3.84
C GLY A 299 -20.84 -25.61 -3.39
N LYS A 300 -20.92 -26.85 -3.91
CA LYS A 300 -19.92 -27.91 -3.68
C LYS A 300 -18.63 -27.65 -4.47
N ASN A 301 -18.70 -26.83 -5.52
CA ASN A 301 -17.57 -26.43 -6.35
C ASN A 301 -17.76 -24.99 -6.88
N GLN A 302 -16.71 -24.45 -7.51
CA GLN A 302 -16.70 -23.08 -8.06
C GLN A 302 -17.87 -22.83 -9.03
N LEU A 303 -18.14 -23.77 -9.93
CA LEU A 303 -19.19 -23.63 -10.93
C LEU A 303 -20.57 -23.56 -10.27
N GLU A 304 -20.84 -24.43 -9.29
CA GLU A 304 -22.09 -24.43 -8.54
C GLU A 304 -22.25 -23.14 -7.72
N THR A 305 -21.19 -22.65 -7.07
CA THR A 305 -21.21 -21.37 -6.34
C THR A 305 -21.57 -20.21 -7.27
N LEU A 306 -20.97 -20.15 -8.47
CA LEU A 306 -21.27 -19.11 -9.45
C LEU A 306 -22.69 -19.24 -10.02
N GLN A 307 -23.18 -20.46 -10.23
CA GLN A 307 -24.57 -20.70 -10.64
C GLN A 307 -25.56 -20.26 -9.56
N LEU A 308 -25.25 -20.48 -8.27
CA LEU A 308 -26.03 -19.98 -7.15
C LEU A 308 -26.03 -18.44 -7.12
N ALA A 309 -24.86 -17.80 -7.26
CA ALA A 309 -24.76 -16.34 -7.35
C ALA A 309 -25.61 -15.74 -8.48
N GLN A 310 -25.71 -16.42 -9.62
CA GLN A 310 -26.56 -16.02 -10.74
C GLN A 310 -28.06 -16.25 -10.47
N LYS A 311 -28.44 -17.40 -9.91
CA LYS A 311 -29.84 -17.85 -9.88
C LYS A 311 -30.53 -17.61 -8.53
N ALA A 312 -29.84 -17.85 -7.42
CA ALA A 312 -30.43 -17.77 -6.08
C ALA A 312 -30.75 -16.33 -5.69
N ASN A 313 -31.86 -16.14 -4.98
CA ASN A 313 -32.16 -14.86 -4.34
C ASN A 313 -31.62 -14.89 -2.91
N LEU A 314 -31.12 -13.75 -2.44
CA LEU A 314 -30.70 -13.62 -1.05
C LEU A 314 -31.90 -13.80 -0.11
N ASN A 315 -31.74 -14.65 0.89
CA ASN A 315 -32.74 -14.88 1.92
C ASN A 315 -32.32 -14.19 3.22
N PHE A 316 -33.12 -13.21 3.65
CA PHE A 316 -32.92 -12.42 4.87
C PHE A 316 -33.85 -12.87 6.02
N SER A 317 -34.30 -14.13 5.98
CA SER A 317 -35.11 -14.72 7.05
C SER A 317 -34.26 -15.53 8.03
N GLY A 318 -34.72 -15.64 9.27
CA GLY A 318 -34.11 -16.47 10.31
C GLY A 318 -33.52 -15.66 11.47
N LYS A 319 -33.21 -16.37 12.56
CA LYS A 319 -32.83 -15.76 13.85
C LYS A 319 -31.60 -14.84 13.78
N HIS A 320 -30.69 -15.10 12.85
CA HIS A 320 -29.48 -14.28 12.66
C HIS A 320 -29.81 -12.86 12.16
N TRP A 321 -30.83 -12.71 11.32
CA TRP A 321 -31.22 -11.41 10.74
C TRP A 321 -32.07 -10.55 11.67
N ASN A 322 -32.68 -11.14 12.71
CA ASN A 322 -33.52 -10.41 13.67
C ASN A 322 -32.79 -9.30 14.43
N LYS A 323 -31.46 -9.34 14.46
CA LYS A 323 -30.60 -8.35 15.13
C LYS A 323 -29.89 -7.40 14.17
N ILE A 324 -30.06 -7.59 12.86
CA ILE A 324 -29.40 -6.79 11.84
C ILE A 324 -30.35 -5.69 11.39
N SER A 325 -29.84 -4.47 11.26
CA SER A 325 -30.66 -3.33 10.87
C SER A 325 -31.23 -3.46 9.45
N PRO A 326 -32.43 -2.90 9.19
CA PRO A 326 -32.97 -2.81 7.83
C PRO A 326 -32.02 -2.09 6.86
N GLU A 327 -31.28 -1.10 7.33
CA GLU A 327 -30.33 -0.31 6.56
C GLU A 327 -29.12 -1.16 6.10
N ALA A 328 -28.62 -2.06 6.97
CA ALA A 328 -27.56 -3.00 6.60
C ALA A 328 -28.03 -3.96 5.51
N ILE A 329 -29.26 -4.49 5.67
CA ILE A 329 -29.88 -5.40 4.71
C ILE A 329 -30.09 -4.70 3.36
N ASP A 330 -30.51 -3.44 3.37
CA ASP A 330 -30.70 -2.65 2.16
C ASP A 330 -29.38 -2.47 1.40
N LEU A 331 -28.31 -2.07 2.10
CA LEU A 331 -26.99 -1.94 1.49
C LEU A 331 -26.52 -3.26 0.86
N ILE A 332 -26.66 -4.40 1.57
CA ILE A 332 -26.31 -5.71 1.03
C ILE A 332 -27.07 -6.00 -0.28
N LYS A 333 -28.37 -5.72 -0.33
CA LYS A 333 -29.19 -5.94 -1.54
C LYS A 333 -28.72 -5.08 -2.70
N LEU A 334 -28.35 -3.83 -2.43
CA LEU A 334 -27.86 -2.88 -3.42
C LEU A 334 -26.47 -3.27 -3.97
N MET A 335 -25.58 -3.78 -3.11
CA MET A 335 -24.22 -4.22 -3.48
C MET A 335 -24.22 -5.58 -4.20
N ILE A 336 -25.05 -6.53 -3.76
CA ILE A 336 -25.17 -7.88 -4.36
C ILE A 336 -26.31 -7.90 -5.40
N GLN A 337 -26.53 -6.78 -6.08
CA GLN A 337 -27.47 -6.72 -7.19
C GLN A 337 -26.88 -7.44 -8.42
N LYS A 338 -27.63 -8.38 -9.00
CA LYS A 338 -27.18 -9.25 -10.10
C LYS A 338 -26.99 -8.51 -11.42
N ASP A 339 -27.76 -7.45 -11.63
CA ASP A 339 -27.61 -6.55 -12.77
C ASP A 339 -26.59 -5.45 -12.42
N PRO A 340 -25.39 -5.44 -13.02
CA PRO A 340 -24.34 -4.46 -12.69
C PRO A 340 -24.77 -3.00 -12.93
N HIS A 341 -25.72 -2.77 -13.86
CA HIS A 341 -26.26 -1.44 -14.15
C HIS A 341 -27.18 -0.93 -13.03
N LYS A 342 -27.83 -1.84 -12.30
CA LYS A 342 -28.66 -1.51 -11.13
C LYS A 342 -27.90 -1.63 -9.82
N ARG A 343 -26.70 -2.23 -9.85
CA ARG A 343 -25.82 -2.33 -8.68
C ARG A 343 -25.31 -0.95 -8.33
N ILE A 344 -25.39 -0.63 -7.04
CA ILE A 344 -24.92 0.63 -6.47
C ILE A 344 -23.46 0.89 -6.88
N SER A 345 -23.06 2.16 -7.01
CA SER A 345 -21.65 2.50 -7.20
C SER A 345 -20.89 2.37 -5.87
N MET A 346 -19.56 2.24 -5.92
CA MET A 346 -18.74 2.20 -4.70
C MET A 346 -18.90 3.48 -3.87
N LYS A 347 -18.97 4.64 -4.55
CA LYS A 347 -19.19 5.95 -3.93
C LYS A 347 -20.55 6.06 -3.25
N ASP A 348 -21.61 5.59 -3.90
CA ASP A 348 -22.95 5.61 -3.31
C ASP A 348 -23.06 4.61 -2.15
N ALA A 349 -22.35 3.47 -2.21
CA ALA A 349 -22.27 2.52 -1.11
C ALA A 349 -21.58 3.12 0.12
N LEU A 350 -20.50 3.89 -0.06
CA LEU A 350 -19.83 4.63 1.01
C LEU A 350 -20.74 5.70 1.64
N ASN A 351 -21.57 6.37 0.83
CA ASN A 351 -22.52 7.38 1.30
C ASN A 351 -23.85 6.82 1.83
N HIS A 352 -24.06 5.50 1.71
CA HIS A 352 -25.30 4.85 2.12
C HIS A 352 -25.59 5.08 3.60
N ILE A 353 -26.86 5.24 3.97
CA ILE A 353 -27.29 5.60 5.33
C ILE A 353 -26.74 4.65 6.40
N TRP A 354 -26.58 3.36 6.08
CA TRP A 354 -25.96 2.40 6.99
C TRP A 354 -24.51 2.77 7.34
N ILE A 355 -23.71 3.24 6.37
CA ILE A 355 -22.32 3.64 6.59
C ILE A 355 -22.23 5.04 7.21
N SER A 356 -23.03 5.99 6.68
CA SER A 356 -22.92 7.42 7.02
C SER A 356 -23.64 7.80 8.31
N ASN A 357 -24.62 7.03 8.78
CA ASN A 357 -25.32 7.25 10.05
C ASN A 357 -24.46 6.74 11.22
N GLN A 358 -23.42 7.50 11.55
CA GLN A 358 -22.56 7.30 12.71
C GLN A 358 -22.79 8.40 13.74
N SER A 359 -22.64 8.04 15.02
CA SER A 359 -22.50 9.04 16.07
C SER A 359 -21.34 9.99 15.70
N PRO A 360 -21.46 11.31 15.97
CA PRO A 360 -20.37 12.23 15.72
C PRO A 360 -19.10 11.71 16.41
N LYS A 361 -18.09 11.36 15.62
CA LYS A 361 -16.77 11.03 16.19
C LYS A 361 -16.27 12.27 16.91
N SER A 362 -15.68 12.09 18.10
CA SER A 362 -15.02 13.20 18.79
C SER A 362 -14.01 13.83 17.84
N ILE A 363 -14.01 15.16 17.77
CA ILE A 363 -13.04 15.91 16.98
C ILE A 363 -11.64 15.53 17.49
N GLN A 364 -10.77 15.07 16.59
CA GLN A 364 -9.43 14.55 16.92
C GLN A 364 -8.34 15.63 16.85
N PHE A 365 -8.73 16.87 16.58
CA PHE A 365 -7.87 18.01 16.32
C PHE A 365 -8.43 19.26 16.99
N ASP A 366 -7.61 20.30 17.11
CA ASP A 366 -7.97 21.58 17.71
C ASP A 366 -7.47 22.74 16.83
N GLN A 367 -7.61 23.98 17.33
CA GLN A 367 -7.12 25.16 16.64
C GLN A 367 -5.59 25.20 16.55
N GLU A 368 -4.89 24.59 17.50
CA GLU A 368 -3.43 24.58 17.54
C GLU A 368 -2.89 23.72 16.40
N PHE A 369 -3.47 22.54 16.15
CA PHE A 369 -3.13 21.69 15.01
C PHE A 369 -3.08 22.46 13.67
N PHE A 370 -4.12 23.25 13.37
CA PHE A 370 -4.17 24.04 12.14
C PHE A 370 -3.17 25.19 12.11
N LYS A 371 -2.81 25.75 13.26
CA LYS A 371 -1.75 26.77 13.36
C LYS A 371 -0.36 26.16 13.23
N GLU A 372 -0.16 24.92 13.66
CA GLU A 372 1.11 24.21 13.48
C GLU A 372 1.30 23.76 12.03
N ILE A 373 0.26 23.23 11.38
CA ILE A 373 0.39 22.74 10.00
C ILE A 373 0.69 23.88 9.01
N THR A 374 0.26 25.12 9.29
CA THR A 374 0.61 26.29 8.46
C THR A 374 2.07 26.73 8.63
N LYS A 375 2.72 26.41 9.76
CA LYS A 375 4.16 26.67 9.96
C LYS A 375 5.04 25.79 9.10
N PHE A 376 4.50 24.71 8.52
CA PHE A 376 5.20 23.96 7.50
C PHE A 376 5.64 24.93 6.42
N LYS A 377 6.95 25.11 6.26
CA LYS A 377 7.49 25.90 5.16
C LYS A 377 7.53 24.97 3.96
N GLY A 378 6.82 25.33 2.90
CA GLY A 378 7.02 24.71 1.59
C GLY A 378 8.46 25.01 1.16
N TYR A 379 9.36 24.08 1.49
CA TYR A 379 10.76 24.18 1.11
C TYR A 379 10.90 23.91 -0.40
N ASN A 380 12.11 24.01 -0.95
CA ASN A 380 12.34 23.54 -2.33
C ASN A 380 11.86 22.08 -2.52
N ASN A 381 11.49 21.73 -3.76
CA ASN A 381 10.84 20.44 -4.05
C ASN A 381 11.66 19.24 -3.57
N LEU A 382 13.00 19.33 -3.55
CA LEU A 382 13.83 18.22 -3.08
C LEU A 382 13.75 18.00 -1.56
N ARG A 383 13.73 19.06 -0.74
CA ARG A 383 13.53 18.91 0.72
C ARG A 383 12.18 18.30 1.03
N VAL A 384 11.14 18.69 0.30
CA VAL A 384 9.81 18.09 0.40
C VAL A 384 9.87 16.60 0.04
N ALA A 385 10.52 16.24 -1.07
CA ALA A 385 10.71 14.85 -1.48
C ALA A 385 11.41 14.01 -0.40
N ILE A 386 12.49 14.54 0.19
CA ILE A 386 13.25 13.87 1.26
C ILE A 386 12.37 13.67 2.49
N ASN A 387 11.61 14.69 2.88
CA ASN A 387 10.69 14.60 4.01
C ASN A 387 9.55 13.60 3.78
N GLN A 388 8.99 13.56 2.58
CA GLN A 388 8.00 12.54 2.20
C GLN A 388 8.63 11.14 2.21
N PHE A 389 9.86 10.99 1.71
CA PHE A 389 10.60 9.73 1.75
C PHE A 389 10.82 9.27 3.18
N VAL A 390 11.28 10.14 4.09
CA VAL A 390 11.44 9.82 5.52
C VAL A 390 10.10 9.39 6.12
N THR A 391 9.03 10.13 5.82
CA THR A 391 7.67 9.83 6.32
C THR A 391 7.20 8.44 5.87
N VAL A 392 7.40 8.09 4.61
CA VAL A 392 6.96 6.79 4.06
C VAL A 392 7.86 5.64 4.50
N GLN A 393 9.18 5.81 4.36
CA GLN A 393 10.17 4.73 4.46
C GLN A 393 10.67 4.47 5.88
N ILE A 394 10.65 5.50 6.75
CA ILE A 394 11.30 5.47 8.07
C ILE A 394 10.32 5.67 9.23
N SER A 395 9.40 6.64 9.15
CA SER A 395 8.55 7.00 10.28
C SER A 395 7.74 5.80 10.80
N LYS A 396 7.74 5.64 12.12
CA LYS A 396 7.11 4.51 12.79
C LYS A 396 5.60 4.65 12.76
N ARG A 397 4.89 3.55 13.01
CA ARG A 397 3.43 3.53 13.01
C ARG A 397 2.82 4.35 14.14
N GLU A 398 3.43 4.28 15.33
CA GLU A 398 2.96 5.03 16.49
C GLU A 398 3.00 6.55 16.22
N GLU A 399 3.98 7.00 15.44
CA GLU A 399 4.13 8.40 15.00
C GLU A 399 3.03 8.80 14.00
N LYS A 400 2.59 7.87 13.15
CA LYS A 400 1.55 8.09 12.13
C LYS A 400 0.13 8.01 12.69
N GLN A 401 -0.11 7.24 13.75
CA GLN A 401 -1.45 6.87 14.20
C GLN A 401 -2.31 8.08 14.63
N LYS A 402 -1.71 9.06 15.34
CA LYS A 402 -2.37 10.32 15.71
C LYS A 402 -2.83 11.09 14.46
N PHE A 403 -1.96 11.23 13.47
CA PHE A 403 -2.29 11.99 12.25
C PHE A 403 -3.23 11.23 11.33
N LEU A 404 -3.19 9.90 11.33
CA LEU A 404 -4.17 9.08 10.64
C LEU A 404 -5.59 9.30 11.18
N SER A 405 -5.78 9.41 12.50
CA SER A 405 -7.10 9.68 13.07
C SER A 405 -7.59 11.08 12.73
N ILE A 406 -6.69 12.08 12.71
CA ILE A 406 -6.98 13.45 12.27
C ILE A 406 -7.39 13.45 10.79
N PHE A 407 -6.60 12.84 9.90
CA PHE A 407 -6.89 12.77 8.47
C PHE A 407 -8.29 12.19 8.21
N LYS A 408 -8.59 11.02 8.81
CA LYS A 408 -9.91 10.37 8.69
C LYS A 408 -11.06 11.21 9.25
N SER A 409 -10.78 12.10 10.20
CA SER A 409 -11.80 12.97 10.78
C SER A 409 -12.05 14.24 9.94
N LEU A 410 -11.06 14.65 9.13
CA LEU A 410 -11.16 15.74 8.16
C LEU A 410 -11.79 15.27 6.84
N ASP A 411 -11.42 14.09 6.35
CA ASP A 411 -11.97 13.47 5.14
C ASP A 411 -13.44 13.07 5.35
N LYS A 412 -14.36 13.98 5.02
CA LYS A 412 -15.80 13.80 5.28
C LYS A 412 -16.43 12.88 4.27
N ASN A 413 -15.97 12.95 3.02
CA ASN A 413 -16.54 12.18 1.94
C ASN A 413 -15.94 10.75 1.87
N GLY A 414 -14.81 10.53 2.54
CA GLY A 414 -14.15 9.23 2.68
C GLY A 414 -13.43 8.77 1.42
N ASP A 415 -13.11 9.67 0.48
CA ASP A 415 -12.37 9.32 -0.75
C ASP A 415 -10.85 9.24 -0.54
N GLY A 416 -10.38 9.48 0.68
CA GLY A 416 -8.98 9.36 1.05
C GLY A 416 -8.09 10.50 0.58
N LEU A 417 -8.70 11.64 0.25
CA LEU A 417 -8.04 12.90 -0.11
C LEU A 417 -8.64 14.03 0.74
N LEU A 418 -7.87 15.09 1.00
CA LEU A 418 -8.44 16.28 1.64
C LEU A 418 -8.63 17.38 0.61
N SER A 419 -9.89 17.76 0.41
CA SER A 419 -10.24 18.96 -0.35
C SER A 419 -10.13 20.22 0.48
N GLN A 420 -10.01 21.38 -0.18
CA GLN A 420 -10.04 22.69 0.48
C GLN A 420 -11.29 22.87 1.36
N GLU A 421 -12.44 22.38 0.89
CA GLU A 421 -13.71 22.48 1.60
C GLU A 421 -13.71 21.64 2.88
N GLU A 422 -13.12 20.44 2.85
CA GLU A 422 -13.00 19.57 4.03
C GLU A 422 -12.08 20.16 5.10
N ILE A 423 -10.95 20.73 4.68
CA ILE A 423 -10.03 21.43 5.59
C ILE A 423 -10.73 22.65 6.21
N LEU A 424 -11.42 23.45 5.39
CA LEU A 424 -12.19 24.61 5.84
C LEU A 424 -13.29 24.22 6.85
N GLN A 425 -14.05 23.17 6.56
CA GLN A 425 -15.06 22.64 7.48
C GLN A 425 -14.44 22.13 8.78
N GLY A 426 -13.26 21.51 8.71
CA GLY A 426 -12.46 21.14 9.87
C GLY A 426 -12.16 22.35 10.76
N MET A 427 -11.60 23.42 10.21
CA MET A 427 -11.29 24.66 10.96
C MET A 427 -12.54 25.30 11.56
N ILE A 428 -13.65 25.36 10.81
CA ILE A 428 -14.93 25.90 11.30
C ILE A 428 -15.47 25.06 12.46
N SER A 429 -15.30 23.73 12.41
CA SER A 429 -15.78 22.82 13.47
C SER A 429 -15.07 23.05 14.82
N VAL A 430 -13.84 23.58 14.80
CA VAL A 430 -13.09 24.00 16.00
C VAL A 430 -13.24 25.51 16.29
N LYS A 431 -14.27 26.15 15.74
CA LYS A 431 -14.68 27.54 15.99
C LYS A 431 -13.63 28.59 15.57
N MET A 432 -12.83 28.30 14.54
CA MET A 432 -11.98 29.32 13.92
C MET A 432 -12.81 30.29 13.08
N ASP A 433 -12.33 31.53 12.92
CA ASP A 433 -13.01 32.52 12.10
C ASP A 433 -13.03 32.08 10.62
N LYS A 434 -14.14 32.30 9.92
CA LYS A 434 -14.33 31.81 8.56
C LYS A 434 -13.38 32.47 7.55
N ILE A 435 -13.12 33.77 7.69
CA ILE A 435 -12.28 34.52 6.76
C ILE A 435 -10.81 34.14 6.99
N GLU A 436 -10.39 34.09 8.24
CA GLU A 436 -9.05 33.61 8.62
C GLU A 436 -8.82 32.17 8.11
N SER A 437 -9.79 31.27 8.33
CA SER A 437 -9.71 29.88 7.87
C SER A 437 -9.59 29.78 6.35
N GLN A 438 -10.31 30.62 5.59
CA GLN A 438 -10.20 30.64 4.13
C GLN A 438 -8.81 31.06 3.63
N LEU A 439 -8.14 31.97 4.34
CA LEU A 439 -6.77 32.37 4.03
C LEU A 439 -5.78 31.25 4.39
N MET A 440 -5.93 30.65 5.59
CA MET A 440 -5.08 29.54 6.02
C MET A 440 -5.20 28.31 5.13
N VAL A 441 -6.41 27.98 4.65
CA VAL A 441 -6.60 26.86 3.71
C VAL A 441 -5.79 27.07 2.44
N LYS A 442 -5.80 28.28 1.86
CA LYS A 442 -4.98 28.57 0.68
C LYS A 442 -3.50 28.39 0.97
N GLU A 443 -3.03 28.90 2.11
CA GLU A 443 -1.64 28.75 2.54
C GLU A 443 -1.24 27.27 2.73
N ILE A 444 -2.13 26.46 3.33
CA ILE A 444 -1.94 25.01 3.47
C ILE A 444 -1.82 24.36 2.10
N MET A 445 -2.73 24.65 1.17
CA MET A 445 -2.69 24.08 -0.17
C MET A 445 -1.40 24.47 -0.90
N ASP A 446 -1.04 25.75 -0.92
CA ASP A 446 0.14 26.25 -1.62
C ASP A 446 1.44 25.60 -1.14
N LYS A 447 1.50 25.12 0.11
CA LYS A 447 2.70 24.52 0.70
C LYS A 447 2.68 22.99 0.72
N ILE A 448 1.51 22.36 0.80
CA ILE A 448 1.38 20.92 1.07
C ILE A 448 0.96 20.14 -0.17
N ASP A 449 0.13 20.72 -1.06
CA ASP A 449 -0.27 20.13 -2.35
C ASP A 449 0.87 20.29 -3.36
N THR A 450 1.87 19.44 -3.19
CA THR A 450 3.17 19.51 -3.86
C THR A 450 3.12 18.96 -5.28
N ASN A 451 2.12 18.12 -5.56
CA ASN A 451 1.83 17.64 -6.90
C ASN A 451 0.83 18.53 -7.66
N HIS A 452 0.33 19.59 -7.02
CA HIS A 452 -0.63 20.55 -7.56
C HIS A 452 -1.91 19.90 -8.09
N SER A 453 -2.36 18.83 -7.44
CA SER A 453 -3.59 18.12 -7.82
C SER A 453 -4.86 18.89 -7.46
N GLY A 454 -4.73 19.95 -6.64
CA GLY A 454 -5.84 20.70 -6.06
C GLY A 454 -6.43 20.03 -4.80
N ARG A 455 -5.80 18.96 -4.32
CA ARG A 455 -6.17 18.18 -3.13
C ARG A 455 -4.90 17.76 -2.40
N VAL A 456 -5.02 17.50 -1.10
CA VAL A 456 -3.90 16.99 -0.31
C VAL A 456 -4.01 15.47 -0.22
N ASP A 457 -2.98 14.77 -0.70
CA ASP A 457 -2.84 13.32 -0.58
C ASP A 457 -2.48 12.90 0.87
N PHE A 458 -2.65 11.61 1.19
CA PHE A 458 -2.39 11.10 2.54
C PHE A 458 -0.93 11.28 2.97
N THR A 459 0.02 10.99 2.08
CA THR A 459 1.47 11.16 2.36
C THR A 459 1.83 12.62 2.53
N GLU A 460 1.27 13.54 1.73
CA GLU A 460 1.49 14.98 1.86
C GLU A 460 1.02 15.49 3.23
N PHE A 461 -0.20 15.13 3.61
CA PHE A 461 -0.76 15.47 4.92
C PHE A 461 0.09 14.92 6.07
N LEU A 462 0.46 13.63 6.01
CA LEU A 462 1.29 13.01 7.05
C LEU A 462 2.64 13.71 7.17
N THR A 463 3.26 14.04 6.03
CA THR A 463 4.58 14.69 5.98
C THR A 463 4.52 16.05 6.66
N ALA A 464 3.57 16.90 6.26
CA ALA A 464 3.38 18.23 6.82
C ALA A 464 3.09 18.19 8.33
N SER A 465 2.43 17.14 8.80
CA SER A 465 2.04 16.97 10.20
C SER A 465 3.17 16.41 11.09
N ILE A 466 3.89 15.38 10.62
CA ILE A 466 4.95 14.70 11.39
C ILE A 466 6.16 15.61 11.59
N ILE A 467 6.50 16.46 10.62
CA ILE A 467 7.67 17.35 10.70
C ILE A 467 7.56 18.34 11.86
N GLN A 468 6.34 18.67 12.30
CA GLN A 468 6.14 19.55 13.45
C GLN A 468 6.54 18.88 14.79
N GLU A 469 6.64 17.54 14.82
CA GLU A 469 7.00 16.77 16.01
C GLU A 469 8.52 16.50 16.05
N GLN A 470 9.30 17.53 16.40
CA GLN A 470 10.78 17.55 16.30
C GLN A 470 11.49 16.33 16.91
N GLN A 471 10.96 15.78 18.01
CA GLN A 471 11.57 14.64 18.70
C GLN A 471 11.57 13.38 17.82
N PHE A 472 10.47 13.08 17.14
CA PHE A 472 10.37 11.92 16.25
C PHE A 472 11.16 12.13 14.96
N LEU A 473 11.15 13.36 14.47
CA LEU A 473 11.83 13.73 13.23
C LEU A 473 13.34 13.45 13.35
N LYS A 474 14.02 13.89 14.41
CA LYS A 474 15.47 13.73 14.53
C LYS A 474 15.94 12.27 14.53
N GLU A 475 15.25 11.36 15.22
CA GLU A 475 15.59 9.92 15.17
C GLU A 475 15.37 9.32 13.78
N SER A 476 14.30 9.72 13.11
CA SER A 476 13.97 9.27 11.76
C SER A 476 14.97 9.79 10.73
N LEU A 477 15.41 11.04 10.85
CA LEU A 477 16.41 11.63 9.96
C LEU A 477 17.76 10.93 10.04
N LYS A 478 18.20 10.50 11.23
CA LYS A 478 19.44 9.70 11.36
C LYS A 478 19.37 8.36 10.62
N LYS A 479 18.20 7.71 10.64
CA LYS A 479 18.00 6.46 9.89
C LYS A 479 17.87 6.73 8.39
N ALA A 480 17.22 7.82 8.01
CA ALA A 480 17.11 8.25 6.63
C ALA A 480 18.48 8.56 6.03
N PHE A 481 19.36 9.25 6.78
CA PHE A 481 20.73 9.53 6.35
C PHE A 481 21.45 8.25 5.90
N ARG A 482 21.38 7.18 6.69
CA ARG A 482 21.97 5.87 6.34
C ARG A 482 21.35 5.21 5.11
N LEU A 483 20.14 5.59 4.71
CA LEU A 483 19.56 5.15 3.45
C LEU A 483 20.09 5.95 2.27
N PHE A 484 20.26 7.26 2.43
CA PHE A 484 20.79 8.15 1.40
C PHE A 484 22.30 7.99 1.20
N ASP A 485 23.08 7.76 2.26
CA ASP A 485 24.49 7.40 2.19
C ASP A 485 24.64 5.94 1.69
N LEU A 486 24.73 5.79 0.38
CA LEU A 486 24.72 4.49 -0.30
C LEU A 486 26.05 3.80 -0.10
N ASP A 487 27.16 4.52 -0.27
CA ASP A 487 28.51 3.99 -0.19
C ASP A 487 29.06 3.89 1.25
N GLY A 488 28.40 4.53 2.22
CA GLY A 488 28.76 4.50 3.63
C GLY A 488 29.94 5.39 3.98
N ASN A 489 30.23 6.42 3.16
CA ASN A 489 31.36 7.32 3.36
C ASN A 489 31.09 8.40 4.42
N GLY A 490 29.86 8.49 4.95
CA GLY A 490 29.46 9.47 5.96
C GLY A 490 28.98 10.81 5.41
N THR A 491 28.77 10.92 4.10
CA THR A 491 28.25 12.11 3.40
C THR A 491 27.23 11.70 2.34
N ILE A 492 26.33 12.60 1.96
CA ILE A 492 25.38 12.38 0.86
C ILE A 492 25.78 13.25 -0.33
N SER A 493 26.00 12.58 -1.46
CA SER A 493 26.23 13.21 -2.76
C SER A 493 24.92 13.38 -3.54
N ARG A 494 24.95 14.26 -4.55
CA ARG A 494 23.83 14.42 -5.48
C ARG A 494 23.42 13.11 -6.14
N ILE A 495 24.39 12.33 -6.59
CA ILE A 495 24.16 11.08 -7.34
C ILE A 495 23.39 10.09 -6.47
N GLU A 496 23.70 10.02 -5.18
CA GLU A 496 23.00 9.11 -4.27
C GLU A 496 21.53 9.51 -4.06
N ILE A 497 21.25 10.82 -3.98
CA ILE A 497 19.86 11.29 -3.93
C ILE A 497 19.12 10.97 -5.23
N GLU A 498 19.74 11.22 -6.39
CA GLU A 498 19.20 10.86 -7.70
C GLU A 498 18.86 9.36 -7.76
N GLU A 499 19.74 8.50 -7.26
CA GLU A 499 19.54 7.05 -7.20
C GLU A 499 18.40 6.63 -6.26
N ILE A 500 18.29 7.23 -5.07
CA ILE A 500 17.22 6.93 -4.11
C ILE A 500 15.83 7.24 -4.69
N PHE A 501 15.70 8.36 -5.40
CA PHE A 501 14.45 8.79 -6.01
C PHE A 501 14.21 8.16 -7.40
N GLY A 502 14.78 6.98 -7.66
CA GLY A 502 14.50 6.21 -8.87
C GLY A 502 15.24 6.70 -10.13
N GLY A 503 16.39 7.35 -9.97
CA GLY A 503 17.23 7.81 -11.07
C GLY A 503 16.78 9.14 -11.69
N ILE A 504 16.05 9.97 -10.94
CA ILE A 504 15.74 11.34 -11.37
C ILE A 504 17.04 12.12 -11.59
N GLN A 505 17.03 13.06 -12.54
CA GLN A 505 18.13 14.03 -12.66
C GLN A 505 17.74 15.29 -11.90
N ILE A 506 18.54 15.66 -10.91
CA ILE A 506 18.35 16.90 -10.14
C ILE A 506 19.08 18.00 -10.89
N ASP A 507 18.47 19.15 -11.15
CA ASP A 507 19.20 20.23 -11.83
C ASP A 507 20.35 20.78 -10.98
N ASN A 508 21.43 21.24 -11.63
CA ASN A 508 22.58 21.84 -10.93
C ASN A 508 22.14 22.99 -10.02
N SER A 509 21.20 23.83 -10.47
CA SER A 509 20.66 24.94 -9.67
C SER A 509 19.96 24.43 -8.41
N ALA A 510 19.07 23.43 -8.54
CA ALA A 510 18.35 22.85 -7.40
C ALA A 510 19.30 22.19 -6.39
N TRP A 511 20.37 21.56 -6.85
CA TRP A 511 21.41 21.01 -5.96
C TRP A 511 22.20 22.11 -5.24
N GLN A 512 22.60 23.16 -5.96
CA GLN A 512 23.31 24.30 -5.37
C GLN A 512 22.45 25.05 -4.35
N ASP A 513 21.14 25.16 -4.58
CA ASP A 513 20.21 25.78 -3.61
C ASP A 513 20.15 25.01 -2.29
N ILE A 514 20.34 23.69 -2.33
CA ILE A 514 20.39 22.85 -1.13
C ILE A 514 21.72 23.01 -0.42
N LEU A 515 22.83 22.89 -1.14
CA LEU A 515 24.15 23.09 -0.56
C LEU A 515 24.26 24.48 0.08
N ALA A 516 23.80 25.53 -0.60
CA ALA A 516 23.79 26.90 -0.07
C ALA A 516 23.06 27.05 1.28
N SER A 517 22.19 26.10 1.62
CA SER A 517 21.35 26.14 2.79
C SER A 517 21.78 25.21 3.93
N CYS A 518 22.69 24.26 3.69
CA CYS A 518 23.14 23.29 4.70
C CYS A 518 24.62 22.94 4.67
N ASP A 519 25.29 23.05 3.52
CA ASP A 519 26.71 22.73 3.32
C ASP A 519 27.59 23.85 3.93
N ASN A 520 27.92 23.68 5.21
CA ASN A 520 28.70 24.63 5.98
C ASN A 520 30.20 24.52 5.68
N ASN A 521 30.66 23.31 5.37
CA ASN A 521 32.07 23.02 5.13
C ASN A 521 32.50 23.33 3.67
N LYS A 522 31.53 23.53 2.76
CA LYS A 522 31.65 23.84 1.34
C LYS A 522 32.35 22.75 0.53
N ASP A 523 32.18 21.50 0.92
CA ASP A 523 32.74 20.34 0.22
C ASP A 523 31.84 19.84 -0.94
N GLY A 524 30.63 20.39 -1.06
CA GLY A 524 29.66 20.03 -2.09
C GLY A 524 28.90 18.73 -1.82
N LEU A 525 29.03 18.19 -0.60
CA LEU A 525 28.36 17.02 -0.07
C LEU A 525 27.51 17.44 1.15
N ILE A 526 26.79 16.50 1.76
CA ILE A 526 25.95 16.77 2.93
C ILE A 526 26.31 15.78 4.05
N GLU A 527 26.89 16.27 5.14
CA GLU A 527 27.18 15.47 6.35
C GLU A 527 25.89 15.15 7.15
N GLU A 528 25.93 14.21 8.11
CA GLU A 528 24.75 13.82 8.91
C GLU A 528 24.13 15.02 9.64
N GLU A 529 24.96 15.84 10.29
CA GLU A 529 24.53 17.05 10.99
C GLU A 529 23.88 18.06 10.04
N GLU A 530 24.42 18.22 8.83
CA GLU A 530 23.90 19.13 7.81
C GLU A 530 22.58 18.64 7.24
N PHE A 531 22.45 17.32 7.00
CA PHE A 531 21.19 16.70 6.58
C PHE A 531 20.09 16.86 7.62
N ILE A 532 20.42 16.69 8.91
CA ILE A 532 19.47 16.92 10.00
C ILE A 532 19.10 18.40 10.07
N ALA A 533 20.07 19.31 10.02
CA ALA A 533 19.82 20.75 10.06
C ALA A 533 18.94 21.19 8.88
N LEU A 534 19.21 20.69 7.67
CA LEU A 534 18.45 20.96 6.45
C LEU A 534 16.94 20.71 6.62
N LEU A 535 16.58 19.66 7.37
CA LEU A 535 15.21 19.15 7.47
C LEU A 535 14.52 19.50 8.80
N VAL A 536 15.29 19.86 9.83
CA VAL A 536 14.77 20.33 11.14
C VAL A 536 14.67 21.85 11.21
N ASN A 537 15.43 22.61 10.41
CA ASN A 537 15.51 24.06 10.52
C ASN A 537 14.17 24.75 10.20
N LEU A 538 13.44 24.96 11.30
CA LEU A 538 12.50 26.03 11.57
C LEU A 538 13.30 27.34 11.65
N GLU A 539 13.32 28.12 10.57
CA GLU A 539 13.53 29.56 10.73
C GLU A 539 12.23 30.27 11.10
#